data_AF-A0A820NI21-F1
#
_entry.id   AF-A0A820NI21-F1
#
_cell.length_a   1.000
_cell.length_b   1.000
_cell.length_c   1.000
_cell.angle_alpha   90.00
_cell.angle_beta   90.00
_cell.angle_gamma   90.00
#
_symmetry.space_group_name_H-M   'P 1'
#
loop_
_entity.id
_entity.type
_entity.pdbx_description
1 polymer ?
#
loop_
_entity_poly.entity_id
_entity_poly.type
_entity_poly.pdbx_seq_one_letter_code
_entity_poly.pdbx_strand_id
1 'polypeptide(L)'
;QREGRSCVDSTETNKCFAGGDSRLMENPILSGVQAQWLRIHNEFVRELNRIRPDWNANDNTLYEESKKIATALHQHYTYNEWLPILIGKTATAQYLGDKNLHTEYNPSMPGIVFNEIAAAVLRLHTFVRDLMSRCKPNGDLI
;
A
#
# COMPACT_ATOMS: atom_id res chain seq x y z
N GLN A 1 -2.66 10.05 23.07
CA GLN A 1 -3.34 8.74 23.15
C GLN A 1 -4.12 8.55 21.86
N ARG A 2 -3.76 7.58 21.00
CA ARG A 2 -4.60 7.14 19.87
C ARG A 2 -4.96 5.67 20.15
N GLU A 3 -6.17 5.47 20.64
CA GLU A 3 -6.77 4.16 20.88
C GLU A 3 -7.10 3.50 19.54
N GLY A 4 -6.19 2.67 19.05
CA GLY A 4 -6.37 1.85 17.87
C GLY A 4 -5.69 0.50 18.07
N ARG A 5 -5.97 -0.15 19.21
CA ARG A 5 -5.40 -1.47 19.51
C ARG A 5 -6.17 -2.54 18.73
N SER A 6 -5.70 -2.90 17.55
CA SER A 6 -6.06 -4.21 16.95
C SER A 6 -5.24 -5.35 17.57
N CYS A 7 -4.25 -5.03 18.40
CA CYS A 7 -3.48 -6.02 19.13
C CYS A 7 -4.01 -6.17 20.56
N VAL A 8 -4.30 -7.41 20.95
CA VAL A 8 -4.95 -7.74 22.23
C VAL A 8 -3.92 -7.94 23.36
N ASP A 9 -2.66 -8.21 23.02
CA ASP A 9 -1.60 -8.46 23.99
C ASP A 9 -0.41 -7.53 23.72
N SER A 10 -0.10 -6.65 24.68
CA SER A 10 1.05 -5.74 24.67
C SER A 10 1.90 -5.92 25.92
N THR A 11 2.17 -7.17 26.28
CA THR A 11 3.17 -7.52 27.29
C THR A 11 4.59 -7.24 26.78
N GLU A 12 5.60 -7.18 27.66
CA GLU A 12 7.01 -6.96 27.27
C GLU A 12 7.53 -8.01 26.27
N THR A 13 6.93 -9.21 26.26
CA THR A 13 7.29 -10.32 25.39
C THR A 13 6.61 -10.28 24.01
N ASN A 14 5.46 -9.61 23.86
CA ASN A 14 4.71 -9.51 22.60
C ASN A 14 4.44 -8.04 22.24
N LYS A 15 5.39 -7.39 21.58
CA LYS A 15 5.22 -6.00 21.12
C LYS A 15 4.36 -5.95 19.85
N CYS A 16 3.32 -5.12 19.88
CA CYS A 16 2.53 -4.82 18.70
C CYS A 16 3.32 -3.97 17.71
N PHE A 17 3.14 -4.25 16.42
CA PHE A 17 3.59 -3.35 15.38
C PHE A 17 2.71 -2.10 15.32
N ALA A 18 3.33 -0.96 15.05
CA ALA A 18 2.63 0.31 14.81
C ALA A 18 2.67 0.64 13.32
N GLY A 19 1.57 1.18 12.80
CA GLY A 19 1.45 1.60 11.40
C GLY A 19 0.33 2.61 11.20
N GLY A 20 0.16 3.04 9.95
CA GLY A 20 -0.87 4.01 9.58
C GLY A 20 -2.30 3.46 9.62
N ASP A 21 -2.47 2.13 9.51
CA ASP A 21 -3.75 1.43 9.62
C ASP A 21 -3.75 0.52 10.84
N SER A 22 -4.84 0.53 11.61
CA SER A 22 -4.96 -0.23 12.86
C SER A 22 -4.97 -1.74 12.63
N ARG A 23 -5.37 -2.21 11.44
CA ARG A 23 -5.49 -3.64 11.09
C ARG A 23 -4.18 -4.26 10.65
N LEU A 24 -3.06 -3.56 10.78
CA LEU A 24 -1.74 -4.02 10.33
C LEU A 24 -1.38 -5.44 10.80
N MET A 25 -1.91 -5.88 11.95
CA MET A 25 -1.68 -7.20 12.54
C MET A 25 -2.80 -8.22 12.30
N GLU A 26 -3.76 -7.96 11.40
CA GLU A 26 -4.86 -8.88 11.12
C GLU A 26 -4.38 -10.23 10.56
N ASN A 27 -3.36 -10.22 9.70
CA ASN A 27 -2.68 -11.42 9.23
C ASN A 27 -1.23 -11.10 8.83
N PRO A 28 -0.32 -12.09 8.85
CA PRO A 28 1.10 -11.85 8.60
C PRO A 28 1.43 -11.42 7.16
N ILE A 29 0.61 -11.75 6.15
CA ILE A 29 0.81 -11.24 4.78
C ILE A 29 0.61 -9.72 4.75
N LEU A 30 -0.47 -9.24 5.37
CA LEU A 30 -0.75 -7.80 5.47
C LEU A 30 0.36 -7.07 6.23
N SER A 31 0.83 -7.62 7.36
CA SER A 31 1.98 -7.07 8.09
C SER A 31 3.24 -7.01 7.22
N GLY A 32 3.48 -8.06 6.42
CA GLY A 32 4.59 -8.13 5.48
C GLY A 32 4.53 -7.04 4.40
N VAL A 33 3.36 -6.81 3.80
CA VAL A 33 3.15 -5.75 2.80
C VAL A 33 3.33 -4.36 3.41
N GLN A 34 2.81 -4.11 4.62
CA GLN A 34 3.02 -2.84 5.33
C GLN A 34 4.50 -2.59 5.63
N ALA A 35 5.22 -3.63 6.10
CA ALA A 35 6.66 -3.54 6.35
C ALA A 35 7.46 -3.33 5.06
N GLN A 36 7.02 -3.90 3.92
CA GLN A 36 7.64 -3.67 2.62
C GLN A 36 7.55 -2.20 2.20
N TRP A 37 6.36 -1.59 2.29
CA TRP A 37 6.19 -0.17 1.96
C TRP A 37 6.99 0.76 2.87
N LEU A 38 7.11 0.43 4.17
CA LEU A 38 7.99 1.15 5.09
C LEU A 38 9.46 1.09 4.64
N ARG A 39 9.95 -0.08 4.23
CA ARG A 39 11.32 -0.23 3.72
C ARG A 39 11.53 0.51 2.42
N ILE A 40 10.56 0.47 1.50
CA ILE A 40 10.59 1.22 0.24
C ILE A 40 10.70 2.73 0.52
N HIS A 41 9.89 3.26 1.43
CA HIS A 41 9.99 4.67 1.83
C HIS A 41 11.39 5.01 2.35
N ASN A 42 11.94 4.20 3.26
CA ASN A 42 13.26 4.45 3.83
C ASN A 42 14.38 4.32 2.80
N GLU A 43 14.22 3.43 1.81
CA GLU A 43 15.14 3.34 0.68
C GLU A 43 15.15 4.63 -0.14
N PHE A 44 13.98 5.14 -0.51
CA PHE A 44 13.90 6.41 -1.23
C PHE A 44 14.41 7.60 -0.43
N VAL A 45 14.20 7.65 0.89
CA VAL A 45 14.80 8.67 1.74
C VAL A 45 16.34 8.62 1.67
N ARG A 46 16.93 7.42 1.75
CA ARG A 46 18.39 7.25 1.64
C ARG A 46 18.92 7.71 0.29
N GLU A 47 18.28 7.32 -0.80
CA GLU A 47 18.70 7.71 -2.14
C GLU A 47 18.49 9.21 -2.42
N LEU A 48 17.35 9.77 -2.00
CA LEU A 48 17.10 11.20 -2.13
C LEU A 48 18.11 12.02 -1.34
N ASN A 49 18.45 11.61 -0.12
CA ASN A 49 19.50 12.27 0.67
C ASN A 49 20.86 12.22 -0.06
N ARG A 50 21.21 11.08 -0.65
CA ARG A 50 22.46 10.95 -1.43
C ARG A 50 22.50 11.89 -2.64
N ILE A 51 21.38 12.11 -3.31
CA ILE A 51 21.27 12.95 -4.53
C ILE A 51 21.05 14.44 -4.20
N ARG A 52 20.39 14.73 -3.07
CA ARG A 52 20.07 16.07 -2.56
C ARG A 52 20.50 16.22 -1.09
N PRO A 53 21.82 16.31 -0.83
CA PRO A 53 22.32 16.49 0.54
C PRO A 53 21.86 17.80 1.19
N ASP A 54 21.51 18.80 0.37
CA ASP A 54 20.96 20.10 0.77
C ASP A 54 19.58 20.00 1.43
N TRP A 55 18.83 18.93 1.16
CA TRP A 55 17.51 18.70 1.76
C TRP A 55 17.56 18.22 3.22
N ASN A 56 18.74 17.80 3.70
CA ASN A 56 18.92 17.40 5.12
C ASN A 56 18.73 18.55 6.11
N ALA A 57 18.83 19.80 5.66
CA ALA A 57 18.57 20.94 6.55
C ALA A 57 17.10 21.03 6.99
N ASN A 58 16.20 20.29 6.34
CA ASN A 58 14.78 20.19 6.68
C ASN A 58 14.28 18.75 6.47
N ASP A 59 14.38 17.92 7.53
CA ASP A 59 13.99 16.50 7.56
C ASP A 59 12.60 16.21 6.96
N ASN A 60 11.67 17.16 7.06
CA ASN A 60 10.33 17.00 6.53
C ASN A 60 10.30 16.90 4.98
N THR A 61 11.29 17.48 4.31
CA THR A 61 11.36 17.48 2.83
C THR A 61 11.65 16.09 2.29
N LEU A 62 12.64 15.39 2.85
CA LEU A 62 12.98 14.02 2.44
C LEU A 62 11.82 13.05 2.68
N TYR A 63 11.12 13.21 3.80
CA TYR A 63 9.93 12.43 4.12
C TYR A 63 8.81 12.63 3.08
N GLU A 64 8.40 13.88 2.82
CA GLU A 64 7.28 14.14 1.90
C GLU A 64 7.63 13.77 0.45
N GLU A 65 8.87 13.99 -0.01
CA GLU A 65 9.27 13.59 -1.36
C GLU A 65 9.36 12.07 -1.52
N SER A 66 9.87 11.34 -0.51
CA SER A 66 9.85 9.88 -0.51
C SER A 66 8.41 9.33 -0.51
N LYS A 67 7.54 9.89 0.34
CA LYS A 67 6.12 9.54 0.41
C LYS A 67 5.39 9.84 -0.91
N LYS A 68 5.72 10.92 -1.61
CA LYS A 68 5.18 11.26 -2.93
C LYS A 68 5.55 10.20 -3.96
N ILE A 69 6.80 9.75 -4.00
CA ILE A 69 7.25 8.67 -4.89
C ILE A 69 6.55 7.36 -4.55
N ALA A 70 6.52 6.97 -3.27
CA ALA A 70 5.84 5.75 -2.83
C ALA A 70 4.34 5.75 -3.17
N THR A 71 3.68 6.90 -3.02
CA THR A 71 2.26 7.07 -3.41
C THR A 71 2.06 6.89 -4.91
N ALA A 72 2.94 7.50 -5.72
CA ALA A 72 2.89 7.35 -7.18
C ALA A 72 3.09 5.89 -7.61
N LEU A 73 4.02 5.17 -6.99
CA LEU A 73 4.23 3.73 -7.23
C LEU A 73 3.00 2.91 -6.83
N HIS A 74 2.41 3.20 -5.67
CA HIS A 74 1.20 2.51 -5.22
C HIS A 74 0.04 2.72 -6.19
N GLN A 75 -0.15 3.95 -6.68
CA GLN A 75 -1.14 4.26 -7.72
C GLN A 75 -0.83 3.52 -9.03
N HIS A 76 0.42 3.50 -9.47
CA HIS A 76 0.83 2.78 -10.68
C HIS A 76 0.48 1.29 -10.58
N TYR A 77 0.91 0.61 -9.52
CA TYR A 77 0.59 -0.81 -9.31
C TYR A 77 -0.92 -1.05 -9.25
N THR A 78 -1.67 -0.16 -8.60
CA THR A 78 -3.12 -0.29 -8.47
C THR A 78 -3.81 -0.17 -9.83
N TYR A 79 -3.58 0.91 -10.57
CA TYR A 79 -4.34 1.20 -11.79
C TYR A 79 -3.81 0.48 -13.04
N ASN A 80 -2.50 0.21 -13.12
CA ASN A 80 -1.91 -0.39 -14.32
C ASN A 80 -1.78 -1.91 -14.23
N GLU A 81 -1.66 -2.48 -13.03
CA GLU A 81 -1.42 -3.91 -12.84
C GLU A 81 -2.59 -4.61 -12.17
N TRP A 82 -2.95 -4.21 -10.94
CA TRP A 82 -3.92 -4.95 -10.13
C TRP A 82 -5.37 -4.76 -10.59
N LEU A 83 -5.83 -3.52 -10.75
CA LEU A 83 -7.22 -3.21 -11.08
C LEU A 83 -7.65 -3.81 -12.43
N PRO A 84 -6.83 -3.76 -13.51
CA PRO A 84 -7.19 -4.39 -14.78
C PRO A 84 -7.37 -5.91 -14.72
N ILE A 85 -6.62 -6.58 -13.83
CA ILE A 85 -6.79 -8.02 -13.59
C ILE A 85 -8.13 -8.27 -12.87
N LEU A 86 -8.50 -7.40 -11.93
CA LEU A 86 -9.73 -7.53 -11.15
C LEU A 86 -11.00 -7.32 -11.99
N ILE A 87 -11.06 -6.26 -12.79
CA ILE A 87 -12.28 -5.86 -13.53
C ILE A 87 -12.33 -6.39 -14.97
N GLY A 88 -11.21 -6.94 -15.46
CA GLY A 88 -11.09 -7.47 -16.82
C GLY A 88 -10.89 -6.41 -17.91
N LYS A 89 -10.55 -6.88 -19.11
CA LYS A 89 -10.14 -6.02 -20.24
C LYS A 89 -11.24 -5.05 -20.70
N THR A 90 -12.50 -5.52 -20.79
CA THR A 90 -13.62 -4.70 -21.27
C THR A 90 -13.90 -3.52 -20.35
N ALA A 91 -14.03 -3.77 -19.05
CA ALA A 91 -14.26 -2.71 -18.07
C ALA A 91 -13.04 -1.78 -17.94
N THR A 92 -11.82 -2.32 -18.05
CA THR A 92 -10.59 -1.51 -18.08
C THR A 92 -10.63 -0.50 -19.23
N ALA A 93 -10.89 -0.96 -20.47
CA ALA A 93 -10.94 -0.09 -21.63
C ALA A 93 -12.06 0.97 -21.51
N GLN A 94 -13.19 0.60 -20.91
CA GLN A 94 -14.33 1.50 -20.74
C GLN A 94 -14.10 2.57 -19.67
N TYR A 95 -13.51 2.20 -18.51
CA TYR A 95 -13.47 3.08 -17.33
C TYR A 95 -12.10 3.69 -17.04
N LEU A 96 -11.01 3.00 -17.39
CA LEU A 96 -9.64 3.49 -17.16
C LEU A 96 -9.02 4.10 -18.43
N GLY A 97 -9.61 3.86 -19.60
CA GLY A 97 -9.10 4.34 -20.88
C GLY A 97 -7.84 3.61 -21.34
N ASP A 98 -7.12 4.19 -22.31
CA ASP A 98 -5.82 3.69 -22.75
C ASP A 98 -4.75 4.03 -21.71
N LYS A 99 -3.95 3.04 -21.31
CA LYS A 99 -2.84 3.18 -20.35
C LYS A 99 -1.80 4.22 -20.78
N ASN A 100 -1.74 4.54 -22.08
CA ASN A 100 -0.80 5.51 -22.64
C ASN A 100 -1.33 6.95 -22.64
N LEU A 101 -2.58 7.17 -22.23
CA LEU A 101 -3.18 8.50 -22.15
C LEU A 101 -3.14 8.98 -20.69
N HIS A 102 -2.62 10.18 -20.48
CA HIS A 102 -2.62 10.81 -19.18
C HIS A 102 -4.06 11.25 -18.85
N THR A 103 -4.55 10.90 -17.66
CA THR A 103 -5.82 11.48 -17.16
C THR A 103 -5.56 12.89 -16.64
N GLU A 104 -6.49 13.81 -16.91
CA GLU A 104 -6.43 15.17 -16.37
C GLU A 104 -7.19 15.24 -15.05
N TYR A 105 -6.66 16.03 -14.10
CA TYR A 105 -7.33 16.27 -12.84
C TYR A 105 -8.60 17.07 -13.06
N ASN A 106 -9.74 16.52 -12.62
CA ASN A 106 -11.03 17.21 -12.65
C ASN A 106 -11.47 17.54 -11.21
N PRO A 107 -11.47 18.83 -10.79
CA PRO A 107 -11.84 19.23 -9.43
C PRO A 107 -13.32 19.00 -9.11
N SER A 108 -14.18 18.81 -10.12
CA SER A 108 -15.60 18.49 -9.92
C SER A 108 -15.85 17.01 -9.63
N MET A 109 -14.84 16.14 -9.80
CA MET A 109 -14.97 14.72 -9.47
C MET A 109 -14.76 14.51 -7.96
N PRO A 110 -15.71 13.87 -7.25
CA PRO A 110 -15.60 13.67 -5.81
C PRO A 110 -14.57 12.59 -5.49
N GLY A 111 -13.58 12.92 -4.65
CA GLY A 111 -12.55 11.99 -4.15
C GLY A 111 -13.00 11.16 -2.94
N ILE A 112 -14.22 10.60 -2.98
CA ILE A 112 -14.82 9.85 -1.86
C ILE A 112 -14.86 8.36 -2.14
N VAL A 113 -14.96 7.57 -1.07
CA VAL A 113 -15.24 6.13 -1.17
C VAL A 113 -16.74 5.91 -1.05
N PHE A 114 -17.35 5.25 -2.04
CA PHE A 114 -18.77 4.87 -2.00
C PHE A 114 -19.01 3.79 -0.94
N ASN A 115 -20.18 3.83 -0.28
CA ASN A 115 -20.51 2.93 0.82
C ASN A 115 -20.52 1.46 0.37
N GLU A 116 -21.01 1.19 -0.83
CA GLU A 116 -21.07 -0.13 -1.44
C GLU A 116 -19.66 -0.71 -1.64
N ILE A 117 -18.69 0.14 -2.02
CA ILE A 117 -17.28 -0.24 -2.17
C ILE A 117 -16.66 -0.56 -0.81
N ALA A 118 -16.88 0.30 0.19
CA ALA A 118 -16.34 0.11 1.53
C ALA A 118 -16.96 -1.09 2.27
N ALA A 119 -18.25 -1.34 2.06
CA ALA A 119 -19.01 -2.34 2.81
C ALA A 119 -19.01 -3.72 2.14
N ALA A 120 -18.99 -3.82 0.81
CA ALA A 120 -19.27 -5.06 0.11
C ALA A 120 -18.33 -5.36 -1.06
N VAL A 121 -18.19 -4.47 -2.04
CA VAL A 121 -17.58 -4.83 -3.35
C VAL A 121 -16.12 -5.27 -3.23
N LEU A 122 -15.32 -4.58 -2.42
CA LEU A 122 -13.91 -4.93 -2.23
C LEU A 122 -13.67 -5.96 -1.11
N ARG A 123 -14.73 -6.57 -0.57
CA ARG A 123 -14.61 -7.77 0.30
C ARG A 123 -14.39 -9.00 -0.56
N LEU A 124 -13.20 -9.08 -1.16
CA LEU A 124 -12.76 -10.16 -2.03
C LEU A 124 -12.35 -11.41 -1.24
N HIS A 125 -13.13 -11.77 -0.21
CA HIS A 125 -12.82 -12.88 0.71
C HIS A 125 -12.76 -14.24 0.00
N THR A 126 -13.34 -14.35 -1.20
CA THR A 126 -13.22 -15.54 -2.06
C THR A 126 -11.79 -15.82 -2.54
N PHE A 127 -10.87 -14.84 -2.46
CA PHE A 127 -9.46 -15.03 -2.78
C PHE A 127 -8.60 -15.50 -1.60
N VAL A 128 -9.17 -15.54 -0.40
CA VAL A 128 -8.44 -15.97 0.80
C VAL A 128 -8.25 -17.48 0.76
N ARG A 129 -7.00 -17.91 0.83
CA ARG A 129 -6.63 -19.33 0.93
C ARG A 129 -6.63 -19.77 2.39
N ASP A 130 -6.93 -21.05 2.60
CA ASP A 130 -6.94 -21.67 3.94
C ASP A 130 -5.52 -21.86 4.51
N LEU A 131 -4.53 -22.05 3.63
CA LEU A 131 -3.13 -22.27 4.01
C LEU A 131 -2.23 -21.17 3.48
N MET A 132 -1.32 -20.72 4.34
CA MET A 132 -0.27 -19.76 4.00
C MET A 132 1.06 -20.48 3.84
N SER A 133 1.45 -20.68 2.58
CA SER A 133 2.73 -21.28 2.23
C SER A 133 3.89 -20.31 2.50
N ARG A 134 4.99 -20.83 3.04
CA ARG A 134 6.26 -20.12 3.15
C ARG A 134 7.28 -20.76 2.22
N CYS A 135 8.16 -19.95 1.64
CA CYS A 135 9.19 -20.43 0.73
C CYS A 135 10.59 -20.09 1.26
N LYS A 136 11.56 -20.96 0.95
CA LYS A 136 12.99 -20.69 1.08
C LYS A 136 13.44 -19.73 -0.03
N PRO A 137 14.66 -19.16 0.06
CA PRO A 137 15.20 -18.31 -1.00
C PRO A 137 15.31 -18.97 -2.38
N ASN A 138 15.41 -20.30 -2.44
CA ASN A 138 15.45 -21.07 -3.68
C ASN A 138 14.07 -21.38 -4.27
N GLY A 139 12.98 -20.94 -3.62
CA GLY A 139 11.60 -21.14 -4.08
C GLY A 139 10.90 -22.38 -3.50
N ASP A 140 11.62 -23.28 -2.82
CA ASP A 140 11.03 -24.48 -2.24
C ASP A 140 10.14 -24.14 -1.04
N LEU A 141 9.04 -24.87 -0.89
CA LEU A 141 8.13 -24.75 0.25
C LEU A 141 8.82 -25.18 1.55
N ILE A 142 8.44 -24.52 2.65
CA ILE A 142 8.82 -24.83 4.04
C ILE A 142 7.67 -25.56 4.72
#